data_AF-A0A9Q3ZW65-F1
#
_entry.id   AF-A0A9Q3ZW65-F1
#
_cell.length_a   1.000
_cell.length_b   1.000
_cell.length_c   1.000
_cell.angle_alpha   90.00
_cell.angle_beta   90.00
_cell.angle_gamma   90.00
#
_symmetry.space_group_name_H-M   'P 1'
#
loop_
_entity.id
_entity.type
_entity.pdbx_description
1 polymer ?
#
loop_
_entity_poly.entity_id
_entity_poly.type
_entity_poly.pdbx_seq_one_letter_code
_entity_poly.pdbx_strand_id
1 'polypeptide(L)'
;MASVIEVTQDVVCELSGEKVTIPADSIVQSSSEQVEAPKFKGDGETYATLFTGTTQAGDVVWCVTADYGLTTPTVDAVELVKCPEGIEIIQDLTVEIVQVDYEDDVC
;
A
#
# COMPACT_ATOMS: atom_id res chain seq x y z
N MET A 1 -0.02 -18.71 -7.94
CA MET A 1 0.62 -17.39 -7.99
C MET A 1 -0.40 -16.28 -7.74
N ALA A 2 -0.49 -15.81 -6.50
CA ALA A 2 -1.11 -14.54 -6.20
C ALA A 2 0.01 -13.48 -6.10
N SER A 3 -0.28 -12.25 -6.48
CA SER A 3 0.65 -11.14 -6.31
C SER A 3 0.15 -10.30 -5.15
N VAL A 4 1.00 -10.07 -4.15
CA VAL A 4 0.67 -9.27 -2.97
C VAL A 4 1.59 -8.06 -2.91
N ILE A 5 1.04 -6.93 -2.48
CA ILE A 5 1.82 -5.72 -2.23
C ILE A 5 2.35 -5.81 -0.80
N GLU A 6 3.66 -5.90 -0.63
CA GLU A 6 4.30 -5.88 0.68
C GLU A 6 4.93 -4.53 0.94
N VAL A 7 4.86 -4.07 2.19
CA VAL A 7 5.55 -2.87 2.64
C VAL A 7 7.00 -3.24 2.95
N THR A 8 7.95 -2.65 2.24
CA THR A 8 9.37 -3.03 2.34
C THR A 8 10.18 -2.10 3.22
N GLN A 9 9.63 -0.93 3.57
CA GLN A 9 10.31 0.05 4.41
C GLN A 9 9.38 0.69 5.45
N ASP A 10 9.97 1.04 6.59
CA ASP A 10 9.27 1.77 7.65
C ASP A 10 8.91 3.19 7.19
N VAL A 11 7.74 3.67 7.61
CA VAL A 11 7.31 5.05 7.38
C VAL A 11 7.84 5.93 8.50
N VAL A 12 8.40 7.08 8.14
CA VAL A 12 8.90 8.05 9.10
C VAL A 12 8.08 9.32 8.99
N CYS A 13 7.52 9.73 10.11
CA CYS A 13 6.77 10.96 10.21
C CYS A 13 7.21 11.80 11.41
N GLU A 14 6.94 13.09 11.37
CA GLU A 14 7.14 14.00 12.48
C GLU A 14 5.79 14.34 13.09
N LEU A 15 5.64 14.12 14.39
CA LEU A 15 4.47 14.52 15.14
C LEU A 15 4.88 15.59 16.15
N SER A 16 4.34 16.81 15.99
CA SER A 16 4.64 17.93 16.90
C SER A 16 6.14 18.22 17.10
N GLY A 17 6.96 18.01 16.06
CA GLY A 17 8.42 18.18 16.13
C GLY A 17 9.20 16.95 16.62
N GLU A 18 8.52 15.84 16.92
CA GLU A 18 9.16 14.59 17.31
C GLU A 18 9.06 13.54 16.20
N LYS A 19 10.19 12.91 15.88
CA LYS A 19 10.26 11.87 14.85
C LYS A 19 9.63 10.57 15.35
N VAL A 20 8.55 10.16 14.72
CA VAL A 20 7.84 8.89 14.92
C VAL A 20 8.15 7.96 13.75
N THR A 21 8.36 6.68 14.05
CA THR A 21 8.59 5.64 13.03
C THR A 21 7.47 4.63 13.14
N ILE A 22 6.76 4.42 12.03
CA ILE A 22 5.72 3.41 11.89
C ILE A 22 6.41 2.20 11.23
N PRO A 23 6.57 1.10 11.97
CA PRO A 23 7.19 -0.09 11.40
C PRO A 23 6.35 -0.61 10.24
N ALA A 24 6.99 -1.07 9.16
CA ALA A 24 6.31 -1.65 8.00
C ALA A 24 5.32 -2.76 8.39
N ASP A 25 5.72 -3.60 9.35
CA ASP A 25 4.92 -4.71 9.90
C ASP A 25 3.65 -4.24 10.64
N SER A 26 3.66 -2.99 11.13
CA SER A 26 2.50 -2.39 11.81
C SER A 26 1.51 -1.73 10.83
N ILE A 27 1.84 -1.65 9.55
CA ILE A 27 0.97 -1.05 8.54
C ILE A 27 0.00 -2.13 8.05
N VAL A 28 -1.28 -1.92 8.34
CA VAL A 28 -2.34 -2.87 8.02
C VAL A 28 -2.83 -2.61 6.61
N GLN A 29 -2.67 -3.61 5.74
CA GLN A 29 -3.32 -3.64 4.44
C GLN A 29 -4.83 -3.83 4.62
N SER A 30 -5.61 -2.88 4.14
CA SER A 30 -7.07 -2.95 4.08
C SER A 30 -7.54 -3.60 2.77
N SER A 31 -8.85 -3.81 2.66
CA SER A 31 -9.47 -4.37 1.45
C SER A 31 -9.03 -3.61 0.19
N SER A 32 -8.60 -4.37 -0.81
CA SER A 32 -8.26 -3.81 -2.12
C SER A 32 -9.56 -3.63 -2.93
N GLU A 33 -9.76 -2.43 -3.47
CA GLU A 33 -10.89 -2.13 -4.34
C GLU A 33 -10.37 -1.94 -5.78
N GLN A 34 -11.09 -2.50 -6.75
CA GLN A 34 -10.77 -2.28 -8.15
C GLN A 34 -11.18 -0.87 -8.53
N VAL A 35 -10.20 0.01 -8.80
CA VAL A 35 -10.44 1.44 -9.03
C VAL A 35 -10.89 1.74 -10.44
N GLU A 36 -10.42 0.98 -11.44
CA GLU A 36 -10.91 1.11 -12.80
C GLU A 36 -11.37 -0.25 -13.35
N ALA A 37 -12.66 -0.31 -13.72
CA ALA A 37 -13.10 -1.31 -14.68
C ALA A 37 -12.53 -0.92 -16.05
N PRO A 38 -12.02 -1.87 -16.86
CA PRO A 38 -11.28 -1.58 -18.09
C PRO A 38 -12.17 -0.76 -19.04
N LYS A 39 -11.91 0.55 -19.13
CA LYS A 39 -12.69 1.48 -19.97
C LYS A 39 -12.34 1.39 -21.45
N PHE A 40 -11.26 0.70 -21.80
CA PHE A 40 -10.85 0.59 -23.19
C PHE A 40 -10.05 -0.69 -23.39
N LYS A 41 -10.43 -1.47 -24.40
CA LYS A 41 -9.80 -2.72 -24.86
C LYS A 41 -8.31 -2.84 -24.49
N GLY A 42 -8.04 -3.50 -23.37
CA GLY A 42 -6.71 -3.80 -22.87
C GLY A 42 -6.90 -4.44 -21.50
N ASP A 43 -6.57 -5.72 -21.38
CA ASP A 43 -6.66 -6.56 -20.19
C ASP A 43 -5.69 -6.12 -19.06
N GLY A 44 -5.68 -4.83 -18.71
CA GLY A 44 -4.98 -4.31 -17.54
C GLY A 44 -5.95 -4.26 -16.36
N GLU A 45 -5.74 -5.13 -15.38
CA GLU A 45 -6.49 -5.09 -14.12
C GLU A 45 -5.70 -4.21 -13.14
N THR A 46 -6.05 -2.92 -13.10
CA THR A 46 -5.51 -1.99 -12.12
C THR A 46 -6.31 -2.08 -10.82
N TYR A 47 -5.62 -2.33 -9.72
CA TYR A 47 -6.21 -2.40 -8.38
C TYR A 47 -5.64 -1.30 -7.52
N ALA A 48 -6.45 -0.75 -6.62
CA ALA A 48 -5.93 0.07 -5.54
C ALA A 48 -6.12 -0.62 -4.20
N THR A 49 -5.06 -0.58 -3.41
CA THR A 49 -4.99 -1.18 -2.09
C THR A 49 -4.73 -0.08 -1.08
N LEU A 50 -5.59 -0.01 -0.06
CA LEU A 50 -5.41 0.95 1.03
C LEU A 50 -4.51 0.35 2.11
N PHE A 51 -3.52 1.12 2.54
CA PHE A 51 -2.61 0.80 3.63
C PHE A 51 -2.85 1.77 4.77
N THR A 52 -3.05 1.26 5.98
CA THR A 52 -3.33 2.08 7.16
C THR A 52 -2.25 1.89 8.21
N GLY A 53 -1.53 2.97 8.51
CA GLY A 53 -0.56 3.04 9.59
C GLY A 53 -1.16 3.80 10.77
N THR A 54 -1.29 3.14 11.92
CA THR A 54 -1.79 3.77 13.13
C THR A 54 -0.65 4.45 13.87
N THR A 55 -0.80 5.74 14.16
CA THR A 55 0.12 6.55 14.96
C THR A 55 -0.54 7.05 16.24
N GLN A 56 0.24 7.65 17.14
CA GLN A 56 -0.30 8.26 18.36
C GLN A 56 -1.26 9.42 18.10
N ALA A 57 -1.15 10.11 16.95
CA ALA A 57 -2.03 11.22 16.59
C ALA A 57 -3.24 10.78 15.74
N GLY A 58 -3.24 9.55 15.22
CA GLY A 58 -4.32 8.99 14.43
C GLY A 58 -3.84 8.09 13.30
N ASP A 59 -4.80 7.65 12.49
CA ASP A 59 -4.53 6.79 11.34
C ASP A 59 -4.06 7.59 10.12
N VAL A 60 -2.92 7.17 9.57
CA VAL A 60 -2.40 7.61 8.29
C VAL A 60 -2.77 6.56 7.25
N VAL A 61 -3.38 6.97 6.14
CA VAL A 61 -3.87 6.06 5.10
C VAL A 61 -3.25 6.41 3.77
N TRP A 62 -2.64 5.42 3.14
CA TRP A 62 -2.09 5.49 1.79
C TRP A 62 -2.93 4.65 0.84
N CYS A 63 -3.03 5.08 -0.41
CA CYS A 63 -3.62 4.34 -1.51
C CYS A 63 -2.51 3.97 -2.48
N VAL A 64 -2.27 2.67 -2.61
CA VAL A 64 -1.30 2.12 -3.54
C VAL A 64 -2.07 1.58 -4.74
N THR A 65 -1.82 2.17 -5.90
CA THR A 65 -2.35 1.69 -7.18
C THR A 65 -1.32 0.77 -7.81
N ALA A 66 -1.72 -0.44 -8.17
CA ALA A 66 -0.88 -1.41 -8.84
C ALA A 66 -1.56 -1.96 -10.10
N ASP A 67 -0.80 -2.04 -11.18
CA ASP A 67 -1.21 -2.68 -12.41
C ASP A 67 -0.78 -4.15 -12.40
N TYR A 68 -1.74 -5.05 -12.51
CA TYR A 68 -1.48 -6.50 -12.61
C TYR A 68 -1.62 -7.00 -14.05
N GLY A 69 -1.49 -6.12 -15.04
CA GLY A 69 -1.65 -6.44 -16.45
C GLY A 69 -0.63 -7.46 -16.96
N LEU A 70 -1.17 -8.47 -17.66
CA LEU A 70 -0.62 -9.52 -18.55
C LEU A 70 0.81 -10.11 -18.40
N THR A 71 1.82 -9.45 -17.82
CA THR A 71 3.20 -10.02 -17.75
C THR A 71 3.99 -9.72 -16.48
N THR A 72 3.91 -8.53 -15.88
CA THR A 72 4.65 -8.22 -14.64
C THR A 72 3.86 -7.20 -13.84
N PRO A 73 3.44 -7.55 -12.62
CA PRO A 73 2.71 -6.60 -11.81
C PRO A 73 3.65 -5.48 -11.37
N THR A 74 3.17 -4.24 -11.46
CA THR A 74 3.97 -3.05 -11.12
C THR A 74 3.16 -2.08 -10.27
N VAL A 75 3.83 -1.41 -9.33
CA VAL A 75 3.23 -0.33 -8.55
C VAL A 75 3.21 0.91 -9.44
N ASP A 76 2.01 1.44 -9.68
CA ASP A 76 1.78 2.60 -10.51
C ASP A 76 1.93 3.90 -9.70
N ALA A 77 1.30 3.97 -8.53
CA ALA A 77 1.31 5.14 -7.68
C ALA A 77 1.13 4.80 -6.19
N VAL A 78 1.68 5.65 -5.32
CA VAL A 78 1.43 5.65 -3.88
C VAL A 78 0.98 7.06 -3.50
N GLU A 79 -0.26 7.19 -3.05
CA GLU A 79 -0.88 8.48 -2.71
C GLU A 79 -1.33 8.50 -1.26
N LEU A 80 -0.97 9.55 -0.53
CA LEU A 80 -1.44 9.77 0.83
C LEU A 80 -2.90 10.28 0.82
N VAL A 81 -3.83 9.42 1.24
CA VAL A 81 -5.28 9.71 1.23
C VAL A 81 -5.72 10.40 2.51
N LYS A 82 -5.16 9.98 3.65
CA LYS A 82 -5.52 10.51 4.96
C LYS A 82 -4.26 10.71 5.79
N CYS A 83 -4.10 11.91 6.32
CA CYS A 83 -3.07 12.23 7.29
C CYS A 83 -3.72 13.06 8.41
N PRO A 84 -3.58 12.68 9.68
CA PRO A 84 -4.06 13.50 10.77
C PRO A 84 -3.25 14.80 10.86
N GLU A 85 -3.90 15.87 11.35
CA GLU A 85 -3.26 17.18 11.49
C GLU A 85 -2.08 17.12 12.46
N GLY A 86 -0.99 17.83 12.11
CA GLY A 86 0.22 17.86 12.93
C GLY A 86 1.19 16.69 12.70
N ILE A 87 0.88 15.79 11.77
CA ILE A 87 1.84 14.83 11.22
C ILE A 87 2.43 15.38 9.91
N GLU A 88 3.76 15.38 9.81
CA GLU A 88 4.49 15.62 8.57
C GLU A 88 5.18 14.33 8.13
N ILE A 89 4.92 13.85 6.91
CA ILE A 89 5.58 12.65 6.40
C ILE A 89 6.97 13.01 5.87
N ILE A 90 8.01 12.51 6.55
CA ILE A 90 9.42 12.69 6.15
C ILE A 90 9.82 11.60 5.15
N GLN A 91 9.38 10.37 5.42
CA GLN A 91 9.59 9.20 4.58
C GLN A 91 8.26 8.51 4.36
N ASP A 92 7.78 8.55 3.12
CA ASP A 92 6.49 7.98 2.73
C ASP A 92 6.54 6.46 2.56
N LEU A 93 5.37 5.85 2.34
CA LEU A 93 5.21 4.41 2.26
C LEU A 93 5.95 3.87 1.03
N THR A 94 6.82 2.88 1.25
CA THR A 94 7.48 2.15 0.17
C THR A 94 6.97 0.73 0.13
N VAL A 95 6.52 0.31 -1.05
CA VAL A 95 5.90 -0.99 -1.28
C VAL A 95 6.48 -1.65 -2.52
N GLU A 96 6.47 -2.97 -2.53
CA GLU A 96 6.89 -3.80 -3.67
C GLU A 96 5.88 -4.91 -3.89
N ILE A 97 5.74 -5.36 -5.14
CA ILE A 97 4.85 -6.48 -5.47
C ILE A 97 5.65 -7.76 -5.43
N VAL A 98 5.29 -8.63 -4.49
CA VAL A 98 5.91 -9.93 -4.29
C VAL A 98 4.98 -11.01 -4.83
N GLN A 99 5.52 -11.90 -5.65
CA GLN A 99 4.79 -13.07 -6.12
C GLN A 99 4.81 -14.13 -5.02
N VAL A 100 3.66 -14.39 -4.42
CA VAL A 100 3.48 -15.47 -3.47
C VAL A 100 2.89 -16.67 -4.20
N ASP A 101 3.63 -17.78 -4.18
CA ASP A 101 3.04 -19.07 -4.51
C ASP A 101 2.31 -19.55 -3.27
N TYR A 102 0.97 -19.47 -3.31
CA TYR A 102 0.16 -20.27 -2.40
C TYR A 102 0.39 -21.73 -2.79
N GLU A 103 1.37 -22.37 -2.17
CA GLU A 103 1.33 -23.82 -2.04
C GLU A 103 0.05 -24.11 -1.27
N ASP A 104 -0.93 -24.67 -2.00
CA ASP A 104 -2.19 -25.18 -1.47
C ASP A 104 -1.84 -26.12 -0.31
N ASP A 105 -1.88 -25.61 0.92
CA ASP A 105 -1.80 -26.44 2.13
C ASP A 105 -3.12 -27.22 2.17
N VAL A 106 -3.16 -28.27 1.35
CA VAL A 106 -4.14 -29.35 1.42
C VAL A 106 -3.96 -29.96 2.81
N CYS A 107 -4.82 -29.53 3.73
CA CYS A 107 -5.00 -30.19 5.01
C CYS A 107 -6.36 -30.89 5.09
#